data_AF-A0A7C4UQP6-F1
#
_entry.id   AF-A0A7C4UQP6-F1
#
_cell.length_a   1.000
_cell.length_b   1.000
_cell.length_c   1.000
_cell.angle_alpha   90.00
_cell.angle_beta   90.00
_cell.angle_gamma   90.00
#
_symmetry.space_group_name_H-M   'P 1'
#
loop_
_entity.id
_entity.type
_entity.pdbx_description
1 polymer ?
#
loop_
_entity_poly.entity_id
_entity_poly.type
_entity_poly.pdbx_seq_one_letter_code
_entity_poly.pdbx_strand_id
1 'polypeptide(L)'
;CVILHEYGHALTARKYGIKTRDITLYPIGGVARLERMPDKPIEELWVALMGPAVNLVIAAGLFAVLFLTQSLVPLTGMTIASGSFLMRLMLVNISLVIFNLIPAFPMDGGRVLRAILAMRMEYVRATQIAANIGQGVAFLFGFIGLFGNASLLFIAFFVWIGASQEASMVQMKNSFSGIPVTRAMLTDFKTLSPRDTLAQVVGLVLAGSQHDFPVVDANGVVMGVLERDAFIAALSRQGQSAPVVGVMRRDLPSVDSHDMVESALMLLQESGAKTLPVMHSGQFVGLITAENITEFLMIRSALKATV
;
A
#
# COMPACT_ATOMS: atom_id res chain seq x y z
N CYS A 1 13.34 -23.14 -8.52
CA CYS A 1 11.88 -23.05 -8.77
C CYS A 1 11.33 -21.71 -8.32
N VAL A 2 11.30 -21.43 -7.01
CA VAL A 2 10.76 -20.16 -6.46
C VAL A 2 11.39 -18.91 -7.08
N ILE A 3 12.72 -18.83 -7.21
CA ILE A 3 13.37 -17.67 -7.86
C ILE A 3 12.87 -17.46 -9.30
N LEU A 4 12.77 -18.54 -10.08
CA LEU A 4 12.33 -18.45 -11.48
C LEU A 4 10.84 -18.08 -11.58
N HIS A 5 10.04 -18.56 -10.64
CA HIS A 5 8.64 -18.17 -10.47
C HIS A 5 8.52 -16.64 -10.23
N GLU A 6 9.22 -16.11 -9.22
CA GLU A 6 9.26 -14.67 -8.94
C GLU A 6 9.77 -13.85 -10.13
N TYR A 7 10.76 -14.39 -10.85
CA TYR A 7 11.30 -13.77 -12.06
C TYR A 7 10.25 -13.69 -13.19
N GLY A 8 9.37 -14.69 -13.30
CA GLY A 8 8.25 -14.68 -14.24
C GLY A 8 7.30 -13.50 -14.00
N HIS A 9 6.95 -13.24 -12.73
CA HIS A 9 6.17 -12.05 -12.37
C HIS A 9 6.93 -10.76 -12.70
N ALA A 10 8.19 -10.65 -12.29
CA ALA A 10 9.00 -9.45 -12.45
C ALA A 10 9.21 -9.08 -13.93
N LEU A 11 9.52 -10.06 -14.80
CA LEU A 11 9.69 -9.83 -16.23
C LEU A 11 8.40 -9.35 -16.89
N THR A 12 7.27 -9.92 -16.49
CA THR A 12 5.96 -9.57 -17.06
C THR A 12 5.54 -8.17 -16.59
N ALA A 13 5.74 -7.85 -15.31
CA ALA A 13 5.50 -6.51 -14.79
C ALA A 13 6.37 -5.45 -15.50
N ARG A 14 7.63 -5.79 -15.78
CA ARG A 14 8.56 -4.91 -16.52
C ARG A 14 8.06 -4.58 -17.93
N LYS A 15 7.39 -5.52 -18.61
CA LYS A 15 6.77 -5.28 -19.93
C LYS A 15 5.68 -4.20 -19.87
N TYR A 16 5.02 -4.04 -18.73
CA TYR A 16 4.02 -3.00 -18.48
C TYR A 16 4.61 -1.72 -17.86
N GLY A 17 5.93 -1.56 -17.89
CA GLY A 17 6.61 -0.36 -17.38
C GLY A 17 6.72 -0.28 -15.86
N ILE A 18 6.44 -1.38 -15.15
CA ILE A 18 6.52 -1.45 -13.69
C ILE A 18 7.90 -2.00 -13.32
N LYS A 19 8.69 -1.24 -12.55
CA LYS A 19 9.99 -1.72 -12.09
C LYS A 19 9.82 -2.63 -10.87
N THR A 20 10.73 -3.59 -10.75
CA THR A 20 10.87 -4.45 -9.57
C THR A 20 12.00 -3.88 -8.71
N ARG A 21 11.72 -3.60 -7.43
CA ARG A 21 12.72 -3.07 -6.49
C ARG A 21 13.72 -4.16 -6.12
N ASP A 22 13.21 -5.32 -5.72
CA ASP A 22 14.01 -6.48 -5.32
C ASP A 22 13.16 -7.76 -5.32
N ILE A 23 13.85 -8.91 -5.29
CA ILE A 23 13.25 -10.23 -5.09
C ILE A 23 13.85 -10.80 -3.80
N THR A 24 13.04 -10.94 -2.76
CA THR A 24 13.47 -11.45 -1.46
C THR A 24 12.98 -12.89 -1.27
N LEU A 25 13.85 -13.77 -0.78
CA LEU A 25 13.51 -15.16 -0.45
C LEU A 25 13.33 -15.31 1.06
N TYR A 26 12.14 -15.73 1.47
CA TYR A 26 11.78 -16.08 2.83
C TYR A 26 11.74 -17.61 3.00
N PRO A 27 11.80 -18.13 4.24
CA PRO A 27 11.63 -19.57 4.49
C PRO A 27 10.30 -20.14 3.98
N ILE A 28 9.27 -19.29 3.87
CA ILE A 28 7.91 -19.66 3.43
C ILE A 28 7.66 -19.45 1.93
N GLY A 29 8.60 -18.85 1.18
CA GLY A 29 8.40 -18.53 -0.24
C GLY A 29 9.27 -17.39 -0.76
N GLY A 30 9.02 -16.95 -1.98
CA GLY A 30 9.64 -15.75 -2.57
C GLY A 30 8.64 -14.61 -2.60
N VAL A 31 9.13 -13.37 -2.59
CA VAL A 31 8.30 -12.18 -2.85
C VAL A 31 9.07 -11.25 -3.77
N ALA A 32 8.55 -11.03 -4.99
CA ALA A 32 8.96 -9.94 -5.86
C ALA A 32 8.28 -8.62 -5.45
N ARG A 33 9.07 -7.66 -4.95
CA ARG A 33 8.57 -6.32 -4.58
C ARG A 33 8.51 -5.43 -5.81
N LEU A 34 7.31 -5.28 -6.37
CA LEU A 34 7.03 -4.34 -7.46
C LEU A 34 6.87 -2.91 -6.93
N GLU A 35 7.26 -1.89 -7.70
CA GLU A 35 7.07 -0.48 -7.31
C GLU A 35 5.59 -0.11 -7.14
N ARG A 36 4.73 -0.69 -7.99
CA ARG A 36 3.28 -0.56 -7.93
C ARG A 36 2.63 -1.79 -8.56
N MET A 37 1.37 -2.03 -8.25
CA MET A 37 0.56 -3.01 -8.98
C MET A 37 0.11 -2.41 -10.33
N PRO A 38 -0.13 -3.24 -11.37
CA PRO A 38 -0.67 -2.76 -12.63
C PRO A 38 -2.04 -2.11 -12.47
N ASP A 39 -2.28 -1.00 -13.17
CA ASP A 39 -3.55 -0.26 -13.08
C ASP A 39 -4.69 -0.99 -13.79
N LYS A 40 -4.38 -1.76 -14.85
CA LYS A 40 -5.40 -2.50 -15.61
C LYS A 40 -5.53 -3.93 -15.08
N PRO A 41 -6.75 -4.41 -14.80
CA PRO A 41 -6.98 -5.78 -14.32
C PRO A 41 -6.39 -6.86 -15.24
N ILE A 42 -6.43 -6.64 -16.56
CA ILE A 42 -5.84 -7.59 -17.52
C ILE A 42 -4.33 -7.71 -17.40
N GLU A 43 -3.63 -6.61 -17.06
CA GLU A 43 -2.18 -6.60 -16.89
C GLU A 43 -1.82 -7.34 -15.58
N GLU A 44 -2.58 -7.13 -14.50
CA GLU A 44 -2.44 -7.90 -13.26
C GLU A 44 -2.68 -9.39 -13.48
N LEU A 45 -3.70 -9.78 -14.25
CA LEU A 45 -3.99 -11.18 -14.57
C LEU A 45 -2.79 -11.86 -15.22
N TRP A 46 -2.20 -11.22 -16.23
CA TRP A 46 -1.01 -11.76 -16.90
C TRP A 46 0.18 -11.83 -15.96
N VAL A 47 0.43 -10.78 -15.16
CA VAL A 47 1.53 -10.80 -14.18
C VAL A 47 1.34 -11.96 -13.21
N ALA A 48 0.16 -12.16 -12.63
CA ALA A 48 -0.12 -13.22 -11.67
C ALA A 48 -0.01 -14.63 -12.28
N LEU A 49 -0.40 -14.83 -13.55
CA LEU A 49 -0.29 -16.13 -14.22
C LEU A 49 1.13 -16.50 -14.62
N MET A 50 2.02 -15.53 -14.81
CA MET A 50 3.35 -15.79 -15.37
C MET A 50 4.30 -16.51 -14.41
N GLY A 51 4.16 -16.33 -13.10
CA GLY A 51 4.90 -17.15 -12.12
C GLY A 51 4.53 -18.63 -12.20
N PRO A 52 3.24 -19.01 -12.06
CA PRO A 52 2.78 -20.39 -12.27
C PRO A 52 3.14 -20.95 -13.66
N ALA A 53 3.06 -20.12 -14.71
CA ALA A 53 3.44 -20.54 -16.07
C ALA A 53 4.92 -20.94 -16.17
N VAL A 54 5.83 -20.20 -15.53
CA VAL A 54 7.26 -20.57 -15.48
C VAL A 54 7.45 -21.93 -14.82
N ASN A 55 6.80 -22.18 -13.68
CA ASN A 55 6.89 -23.47 -13.00
C ASN A 55 6.29 -24.61 -13.83
N LEU A 56 5.20 -24.35 -14.56
CA LEU A 56 4.59 -25.31 -15.45
C LEU A 56 5.51 -25.69 -16.62
N VAL A 57 6.18 -24.70 -17.23
CA VAL A 57 7.18 -24.94 -18.29
C VAL A 57 8.36 -25.76 -17.77
N ILE A 58 8.87 -25.45 -16.57
CA ILE A 58 9.94 -26.22 -15.93
C ILE A 58 9.48 -27.66 -15.68
N ALA A 59 8.27 -27.85 -15.13
CA ALA A 59 7.72 -29.18 -14.87
C ALA A 59 7.56 -30.00 -16.17
N ALA A 60 7.04 -29.38 -17.24
CA ALA A 60 6.89 -30.03 -18.54
C ALA A 60 8.24 -30.42 -19.16
N GLY A 61 9.26 -29.55 -19.07
CA GLY A 61 10.61 -29.86 -19.55
C GLY A 61 11.25 -31.01 -18.77
N LEU A 62 11.11 -31.03 -17.44
CA LEU A 62 11.60 -32.12 -16.60
C LEU A 62 10.87 -33.44 -16.91
N PHE A 63 9.56 -33.39 -17.12
CA PHE A 63 8.77 -34.54 -17.54
C PHE A 63 9.27 -35.10 -18.87
N ALA A 64 9.50 -34.25 -19.87
CA ALA A 64 10.01 -34.67 -21.18
C ALA A 64 11.38 -35.35 -21.06
N VAL A 65 12.30 -34.79 -20.27
CA VAL A 65 13.62 -35.40 -20.02
C VAL A 65 13.47 -36.77 -19.37
N LEU A 66 12.69 -36.89 -18.29
CA LEU A 66 12.50 -38.15 -17.59
C LEU A 66 11.83 -39.23 -18.45
N PHE A 67 10.89 -38.81 -19.30
CA PHE A 67 10.23 -39.68 -20.26
C PHE A 67 11.20 -40.22 -21.31
N LEU A 68 12.03 -39.35 -21.88
CA LEU A 68 13.03 -39.73 -22.89
C LEU A 68 14.13 -40.62 -22.32
N THR A 69 14.54 -40.41 -21.07
CA THR A 69 15.56 -41.23 -20.39
C THR A 69 15.00 -42.50 -19.76
N GLN A 70 13.71 -42.83 -19.98
CA GLN A 70 13.04 -44.00 -19.38
C GLN A 70 13.21 -44.07 -17.84
N SER A 71 13.36 -42.92 -17.20
CA SER A 71 13.65 -42.79 -15.77
C SER A 71 12.41 -42.46 -14.95
N LEU A 72 11.22 -42.60 -15.55
CA LEU A 72 9.94 -42.41 -14.88
C LEU A 72 9.66 -43.59 -13.95
N VAL A 73 9.51 -43.29 -12.66
CA VAL A 73 9.13 -44.27 -11.64
C VAL A 73 7.65 -44.09 -11.29
N PRO A 74 6.90 -45.14 -10.92
CA PRO A 74 5.51 -45.00 -10.48
C PRO A 74 5.37 -44.15 -9.20
N LEU A 75 4.39 -43.24 -9.18
CA LEU A 75 4.11 -42.33 -8.06
C LEU A 75 3.77 -43.07 -6.75
N THR A 76 3.28 -44.30 -6.82
CA THR A 76 2.83 -45.11 -5.68
C THR A 76 3.96 -45.57 -4.75
N GLY A 77 5.23 -45.55 -5.21
CA GLY A 77 6.41 -45.90 -4.40
C GLY A 77 7.26 -44.70 -3.96
N MET A 78 6.80 -43.46 -4.25
CA MET A 78 7.60 -42.25 -4.05
C MET A 78 7.20 -41.50 -2.79
N THR A 79 8.21 -41.16 -1.99
CA THR A 79 8.11 -40.19 -0.90
C THR A 79 8.92 -38.95 -1.29
N ILE A 80 8.73 -37.82 -0.59
CA ILE A 80 9.60 -36.63 -0.75
C ILE A 80 11.09 -36.98 -0.52
N ALA A 81 11.35 -38.08 0.22
CA ALA A 81 12.68 -38.59 0.54
C ALA A 81 13.23 -39.66 -0.42
N SER A 82 12.44 -40.22 -1.34
CA SER A 82 12.84 -41.29 -2.26
C SER A 82 12.57 -40.93 -3.73
N GLY A 83 13.55 -41.17 -4.62
CA GLY A 83 13.46 -40.86 -6.06
C GLY A 83 14.56 -39.91 -6.56
N SER A 84 14.75 -39.88 -7.88
CA SER A 84 15.73 -39.04 -8.58
C SER A 84 15.51 -37.55 -8.30
N PHE A 85 16.60 -36.78 -8.18
CA PHE A 85 16.55 -35.33 -7.96
C PHE A 85 15.64 -34.61 -8.97
N LEU A 86 15.69 -35.01 -10.25
CA LEU A 86 14.88 -34.41 -11.31
C LEU A 86 13.38 -34.63 -11.08
N MET A 87 13.01 -35.81 -10.57
CA MET A 87 11.61 -36.14 -10.30
C MET A 87 11.08 -35.37 -9.09
N ARG A 88 11.89 -35.21 -8.04
CA ARG A 88 11.55 -34.35 -6.90
C ARG A 88 11.39 -32.89 -7.34
N LEU A 89 12.31 -32.42 -8.18
CA LEU A 89 12.26 -31.06 -8.71
C LEU A 89 10.99 -30.83 -9.55
N MET A 90 10.60 -31.80 -10.37
CA MET A 90 9.34 -31.76 -11.13
C MET A 90 8.14 -31.69 -10.19
N LEU A 91 8.09 -32.57 -9.18
CA LEU A 91 6.98 -32.65 -8.23
C LEU A 91 6.86 -31.34 -7.42
N VAL A 92 7.97 -30.74 -7.00
CA VAL A 92 7.97 -29.41 -6.34
C VAL A 92 7.43 -28.32 -7.27
N ASN A 93 7.81 -28.29 -8.55
CA ASN A 93 7.26 -27.30 -9.49
C ASN A 93 5.74 -27.49 -9.69
N ILE A 94 5.27 -28.73 -9.83
CA ILE A 94 3.85 -29.05 -9.95
C ILE A 94 3.10 -28.61 -8.69
N SER A 95 3.61 -28.96 -7.50
CA SER A 95 3.02 -28.53 -6.23
C SER A 95 2.96 -27.01 -6.14
N LEU A 96 4.02 -26.28 -6.53
CA LEU A 96 4.02 -24.82 -6.55
C LEU A 96 2.97 -24.24 -7.51
N VAL A 97 2.71 -24.88 -8.65
CA VAL A 97 1.62 -24.47 -9.57
C VAL A 97 0.26 -24.68 -8.91
N ILE A 98 0.02 -25.86 -8.35
CA ILE A 98 -1.27 -26.21 -7.72
C ILE A 98 -1.55 -25.25 -6.57
N PHE A 99 -0.60 -25.06 -5.65
CA PHE A 99 -0.76 -24.16 -4.51
C PHE A 99 -0.94 -22.71 -4.96
N ASN A 100 -0.10 -22.20 -5.87
CA ASN A 100 -0.23 -20.81 -6.29
C ASN A 100 -1.48 -20.53 -7.13
N LEU A 101 -2.11 -21.52 -7.75
CA LEU A 101 -3.38 -21.32 -8.49
C LEU A 101 -4.64 -21.49 -7.62
N ILE A 102 -4.51 -21.78 -6.32
CA ILE A 102 -5.65 -21.76 -5.41
C ILE A 102 -6.23 -20.33 -5.39
N PRO A 103 -7.57 -20.16 -5.58
CA PRO A 103 -8.22 -18.85 -5.66
C PRO A 103 -8.36 -18.20 -4.27
N ALA A 104 -7.25 -18.01 -3.56
CA ALA A 104 -7.20 -17.47 -2.21
C ALA A 104 -5.93 -16.64 -2.01
N PHE A 105 -6.05 -15.47 -1.39
CA PHE A 105 -4.87 -14.72 -0.95
C PHE A 105 -4.13 -15.46 0.17
N PRO A 106 -2.80 -15.33 0.29
CA PRO A 106 -1.90 -14.44 -0.48
C PRO A 106 -1.36 -15.04 -1.79
N MET A 107 -1.90 -16.17 -2.27
CA MET A 107 -1.41 -16.89 -3.44
C MET A 107 -1.78 -16.16 -4.75
N ASP A 108 -1.05 -16.45 -5.84
CA ASP A 108 -1.30 -15.83 -7.15
C ASP A 108 -2.73 -16.03 -7.67
N GLY A 109 -3.35 -17.16 -7.36
CA GLY A 109 -4.71 -17.50 -7.75
C GLY A 109 -5.73 -16.55 -7.12
N GLY A 110 -5.44 -16.00 -5.94
CA GLY A 110 -6.23 -14.92 -5.36
C GLY A 110 -6.15 -13.64 -6.20
N ARG A 111 -4.95 -13.29 -6.71
CA ARG A 111 -4.74 -12.15 -7.63
C ARG A 111 -5.38 -12.40 -9.00
N VAL A 112 -5.28 -13.61 -9.53
CA VAL A 112 -5.96 -14.05 -10.77
C VAL A 112 -7.48 -13.88 -10.62
N LEU A 113 -8.05 -14.40 -9.54
CA LEU A 113 -9.49 -14.27 -9.26
C LEU A 113 -9.89 -12.80 -9.13
N ARG A 114 -9.14 -12.01 -8.33
CA ARG A 114 -9.37 -10.57 -8.19
C ARG A 114 -9.35 -9.87 -9.53
N ALA A 115 -8.32 -10.10 -10.35
CA ALA A 115 -8.16 -9.46 -11.65
C ALA A 115 -9.31 -9.80 -12.60
N ILE A 116 -9.78 -11.05 -12.63
CA ILE A 116 -10.95 -11.46 -13.42
C ILE A 116 -12.22 -10.75 -12.95
N LEU A 117 -12.45 -10.71 -11.63
CA LEU A 117 -13.60 -10.01 -11.06
C LEU A 117 -13.55 -8.50 -11.37
N ALA A 118 -12.38 -7.88 -11.23
CA ALA A 118 -12.15 -6.45 -11.45
C ALA A 118 -12.35 -6.02 -12.92
N MET A 119 -12.42 -6.95 -13.88
CA MET A 119 -12.84 -6.64 -15.25
C MET A 119 -14.34 -6.28 -15.35
N ARG A 120 -15.16 -6.69 -14.38
CA ARG A 120 -16.62 -6.51 -14.38
C ARG A 120 -17.15 -5.70 -13.20
N MET A 121 -16.31 -5.35 -12.25
CA MET A 121 -16.70 -4.59 -11.06
C MET A 121 -15.53 -3.78 -10.49
N GLU A 122 -15.82 -2.90 -9.55
CA GLU A 122 -14.82 -2.09 -8.84
C GLU A 122 -13.73 -2.94 -8.18
N TYR A 123 -12.48 -2.48 -8.28
CA TYR A 123 -11.28 -3.19 -7.80
C TYR A 123 -11.36 -3.55 -6.30
N VAL A 124 -11.91 -2.66 -5.47
CA VAL A 124 -12.10 -2.91 -4.03
C VAL A 124 -13.08 -4.06 -3.80
N ARG A 125 -14.21 -4.06 -4.51
CA ARG A 125 -15.22 -5.11 -4.38
C ARG A 125 -14.69 -6.45 -4.86
N ALA A 126 -13.93 -6.45 -5.96
CA ALA A 126 -13.24 -7.63 -6.45
C ALA A 126 -12.23 -8.18 -5.42
N THR A 127 -11.45 -7.30 -4.78
CA THR A 127 -10.51 -7.69 -3.72
C THR A 127 -11.23 -8.28 -2.52
N GLN A 128 -12.33 -7.67 -2.07
CA GLN A 128 -13.10 -8.16 -0.93
C GLN A 128 -13.68 -9.54 -1.19
N ILE A 129 -14.23 -9.77 -2.39
CA ILE A 129 -14.75 -11.09 -2.76
C ILE A 129 -13.64 -12.14 -2.79
N ALA A 130 -12.49 -11.83 -3.40
CA ALA A 130 -11.35 -12.74 -3.43
C ALA A 130 -10.79 -13.04 -2.03
N ALA A 131 -10.74 -12.04 -1.15
CA ALA A 131 -10.34 -12.21 0.25
C ALA A 131 -11.33 -13.07 1.04
N ASN A 132 -12.65 -12.85 0.88
CA ASN A 132 -13.67 -13.66 1.54
C ASN A 132 -13.62 -15.12 1.08
N ILE A 133 -13.39 -15.37 -0.22
CA ILE A 133 -13.17 -16.73 -0.75
C ILE A 133 -11.92 -17.33 -0.12
N GLY A 134 -10.83 -16.57 -0.02
CA GLY A 134 -9.61 -17.02 0.66
C GLY A 134 -9.80 -17.35 2.14
N GLN A 135 -10.57 -16.56 2.87
CA GLN A 135 -10.96 -16.86 4.26
C GLN A 135 -11.82 -18.12 4.35
N GLY A 136 -12.73 -18.36 3.39
CA GLY A 136 -13.48 -19.61 3.28
C GLY A 136 -12.58 -20.83 3.06
N VAL A 137 -11.57 -20.71 2.18
CA VAL A 137 -10.56 -21.77 1.96
C VAL A 137 -9.72 -21.99 3.22
N ALA A 138 -9.29 -20.92 3.89
CA ALA A 138 -8.58 -21.00 5.16
C ALA A 138 -9.41 -21.72 6.23
N PHE A 139 -10.70 -21.39 6.34
CA PHE A 139 -11.61 -22.05 7.26
C PHE A 139 -11.73 -23.55 6.97
N LEU A 140 -11.86 -23.94 5.70
CA LEU A 140 -11.91 -25.34 5.29
C LEU A 140 -10.61 -26.10 5.66
N PHE A 141 -9.44 -25.51 5.37
CA PHE A 141 -8.16 -26.09 5.77
C PHE A 141 -7.99 -26.18 7.27
N GLY A 142 -8.45 -25.16 8.00
CA GLY A 142 -8.45 -25.15 9.47
C GLY A 142 -9.31 -26.29 10.02
N PHE A 143 -10.54 -26.42 9.52
CA PHE A 143 -11.48 -27.46 9.92
C PHE A 143 -10.93 -28.86 9.65
N ILE A 144 -10.41 -29.13 8.45
CA ILE A 144 -9.77 -30.41 8.11
C ILE A 144 -8.52 -30.65 8.98
N GLY A 145 -7.77 -29.58 9.26
CA GLY A 145 -6.58 -29.61 10.11
C GLY A 145 -6.84 -30.08 11.54
N LEU A 146 -8.02 -29.81 12.09
CA LEU A 146 -8.42 -30.26 13.43
C LEU A 146 -8.51 -31.79 13.54
N PHE A 147 -8.73 -32.51 12.44
CA PHE A 147 -8.81 -33.98 12.41
C PHE A 147 -7.44 -34.68 12.37
N GLY A 148 -6.35 -33.97 12.74
CA GLY A 148 -5.02 -34.57 12.93
C GLY A 148 -3.90 -34.03 12.04
N ASN A 149 -4.12 -32.92 11.32
CA ASN A 149 -3.13 -32.34 10.40
C ASN A 149 -2.70 -30.94 10.86
N ALA A 150 -1.74 -30.87 11.79
CA ALA A 150 -1.23 -29.60 12.32
C ALA A 150 -0.66 -28.66 11.24
N SER A 151 -0.08 -29.21 10.17
CA SER A 151 0.41 -28.41 9.03
C SER A 151 -0.72 -27.67 8.29
N LEU A 152 -1.92 -28.26 8.19
CA LEU A 152 -3.07 -27.59 7.57
C LEU A 152 -3.60 -26.44 8.45
N LEU A 153 -3.54 -26.59 9.77
CA LEU A 153 -3.85 -25.49 10.70
C LEU A 153 -2.91 -24.30 10.50
N PHE A 154 -1.61 -24.58 10.35
CA PHE A 154 -0.61 -23.55 10.07
C PHE A 154 -0.87 -22.86 8.72
N ILE A 155 -1.12 -23.62 7.66
CA ILE A 155 -1.46 -23.07 6.34
C ILE A 155 -2.73 -22.22 6.43
N ALA A 156 -3.79 -22.71 7.08
CA ALA A 156 -5.03 -21.99 7.29
C ALA A 156 -4.81 -20.63 7.97
N PHE A 157 -3.98 -20.59 9.02
CA PHE A 157 -3.62 -19.35 9.71
C PHE A 157 -2.96 -18.32 8.77
N PHE A 158 -1.97 -18.74 7.98
CA PHE A 158 -1.29 -17.83 7.03
C PHE A 158 -2.20 -17.36 5.90
N VAL A 159 -3.05 -18.24 5.35
CA VAL A 159 -4.03 -17.89 4.31
C VAL A 159 -5.05 -16.89 4.87
N TRP A 160 -5.56 -17.11 6.09
CA TRP A 160 -6.50 -16.20 6.75
C TRP A 160 -5.91 -14.81 6.94
N ILE A 161 -4.68 -14.73 7.49
CA ILE A 161 -4.00 -13.46 7.72
C ILE A 161 -3.70 -12.77 6.38
N GLY A 162 -3.15 -13.49 5.40
CA GLY A 162 -2.81 -12.93 4.09
C GLY A 162 -4.03 -12.36 3.37
N ALA A 163 -5.16 -13.07 3.38
CA ALA A 163 -6.42 -12.58 2.82
C ALA A 163 -6.95 -11.33 3.53
N SER A 164 -6.87 -11.31 4.86
CA SER A 164 -7.33 -10.16 5.66
C SER A 164 -6.44 -8.93 5.46
N GLN A 165 -5.12 -9.12 5.33
CA GLN A 165 -4.15 -8.05 5.07
C GLN A 165 -4.34 -7.43 3.69
N GLU A 166 -4.55 -8.25 2.65
CA GLU A 166 -4.75 -7.75 1.29
C GLU A 166 -6.03 -6.90 1.18
N ALA A 167 -7.14 -7.36 1.77
CA ALA A 167 -8.40 -6.61 1.80
C ALA A 167 -8.25 -5.27 2.54
N SER A 168 -7.63 -5.31 3.72
CA SER A 168 -7.42 -4.11 4.55
C SER A 168 -6.55 -3.07 3.84
N MET A 169 -5.49 -3.51 3.14
CA MET A 169 -4.59 -2.61 2.40
C MET A 169 -5.31 -1.90 1.25
N VAL A 170 -6.10 -2.63 0.46
CA VAL A 170 -6.88 -2.05 -0.65
C VAL A 170 -7.96 -1.11 -0.13
N GLN A 171 -8.65 -1.46 0.96
CA GLN A 171 -9.66 -0.60 1.57
C GLN A 171 -9.07 0.68 2.17
N MET A 172 -7.89 0.58 2.78
CA MET A 172 -7.14 1.75 3.26
C MET A 172 -6.80 2.67 2.10
N LYS A 173 -6.17 2.16 1.02
CA LYS A 173 -5.83 2.95 -0.17
C LYS A 173 -7.05 3.64 -0.79
N ASN A 174 -8.17 2.93 -0.91
CA ASN A 174 -9.41 3.51 -1.45
C ASN A 174 -10.12 4.49 -0.50
N SER A 175 -9.84 4.43 0.79
CA SER A 175 -10.36 5.41 1.74
C SER A 175 -9.68 6.77 1.54
N PHE A 176 -8.42 6.83 1.12
CA PHE A 176 -7.75 8.10 0.81
C PHE A 176 -8.00 8.58 -0.64
N SER A 177 -8.24 7.65 -1.56
CA SER A 177 -8.50 7.95 -2.98
C SER A 177 -9.85 8.65 -3.20
N GLY A 178 -9.87 9.66 -4.08
CA GLY A 178 -11.07 10.35 -4.54
C GLY A 178 -11.60 11.47 -3.63
N ILE A 179 -10.82 11.88 -2.61
CA ILE A 179 -11.11 13.09 -1.85
C ILE A 179 -10.18 14.20 -2.33
N PRO A 180 -10.70 15.26 -2.94
CA PRO A 180 -9.88 16.42 -3.25
C PRO A 180 -9.50 17.17 -1.96
N VAL A 181 -8.31 17.76 -1.92
CA VAL A 181 -7.81 18.55 -0.78
C VAL A 181 -8.82 19.62 -0.34
N THR A 182 -9.53 20.25 -1.30
CA THR A 182 -10.65 21.20 -1.02
C THR A 182 -11.66 20.73 0.03
N ARG A 183 -11.90 19.43 0.17
CA ARG A 183 -12.90 18.90 1.12
C ARG A 183 -12.35 18.66 2.53
N ALA A 184 -11.04 18.53 2.67
CA ALA A 184 -10.38 18.22 3.95
C ALA A 184 -9.51 19.37 4.47
N MET A 185 -9.28 20.42 3.67
CA MET A 185 -8.49 21.58 4.06
C MET A 185 -9.19 22.45 5.11
N LEU A 186 -8.38 23.08 5.97
CA LEU A 186 -8.79 24.19 6.81
C LEU A 186 -8.95 25.44 5.96
N THR A 187 -10.14 26.04 6.00
CA THR A 187 -10.45 27.32 5.34
C THR A 187 -10.59 28.47 6.33
N ASP A 188 -10.87 28.18 7.60
CA ASP A 188 -10.90 29.17 8.68
C ASP A 188 -9.59 29.07 9.46
N PHE A 189 -8.69 30.02 9.20
CA PHE A 189 -7.38 30.10 9.83
C PHE A 189 -6.95 31.56 9.95
N LYS A 190 -6.05 31.81 10.90
CA LYS A 190 -5.36 33.09 11.05
C LYS A 190 -4.02 33.04 10.33
N THR A 191 -3.70 34.10 9.61
CA THR A 191 -2.41 34.33 8.96
C THR A 191 -1.56 35.30 9.78
N LEU A 192 -0.25 35.19 9.64
CA LEU A 192 0.72 36.13 10.21
C LEU A 192 1.42 36.92 9.11
N SER A 193 1.85 38.14 9.44
CA SER A 193 2.79 38.93 8.65
C SER A 193 4.23 38.54 8.99
N PRO A 194 5.19 38.60 8.04
CA PRO A 194 6.61 38.36 8.29
C PRO A 194 7.19 39.24 9.41
N ARG A 195 6.60 40.43 9.61
CA ARG A 195 7.03 41.42 10.60
C ARG A 195 6.34 41.26 11.95
N ASP A 196 5.34 40.37 12.05
CA ASP A 196 4.71 40.08 13.33
C ASP A 196 5.74 39.49 14.29
N THR A 197 5.48 39.70 15.58
CA THR A 197 6.33 39.26 16.68
C THR A 197 5.78 37.99 17.30
N LEU A 198 6.64 37.20 17.95
CA LEU A 198 6.20 36.02 18.70
C LEU A 198 5.20 36.38 19.82
N ALA A 199 5.21 37.60 20.34
CA ALA A 199 4.22 38.11 21.29
C ALA A 199 2.78 38.03 20.75
N GLN A 200 2.59 38.42 19.48
CA GLN A 200 1.27 38.33 18.83
C GLN A 200 0.84 36.87 18.64
N VAL A 201 1.79 36.00 18.32
CA VAL A 201 1.54 34.55 18.19
C VAL A 201 1.11 33.94 19.53
N VAL A 202 1.70 34.35 20.65
CA VAL A 202 1.24 33.94 22.00
C VAL A 202 -0.24 34.27 22.19
N GLY A 203 -0.65 35.49 21.83
CA GLY A 203 -2.05 35.90 21.92
C GLY A 203 -2.98 35.03 21.07
N LEU A 204 -2.58 34.70 19.84
CA LEU A 204 -3.37 33.85 18.95
C LEU A 204 -3.46 32.40 19.44
N VAL A 205 -2.36 31.84 19.95
CA VAL A 205 -2.31 30.46 20.49
C VAL A 205 -3.16 30.33 21.76
N LEU A 206 -3.18 31.35 22.62
CA LEU A 206 -4.01 31.35 23.84
C LEU A 206 -5.49 31.61 23.55
N ALA A 207 -5.81 32.31 22.46
CA ALA A 207 -7.18 32.67 22.10
C ALA A 207 -7.88 31.62 21.22
N GLY A 208 -7.16 30.67 20.64
CA GLY A 208 -7.71 29.73 19.66
C GLY A 208 -7.06 28.34 19.71
N SER A 209 -7.54 27.46 18.84
CA SER A 209 -7.06 26.08 18.70
C SER A 209 -5.99 25.90 17.63
N GLN A 210 -5.73 26.92 16.80
CA GLN A 210 -4.77 26.82 15.70
C GLN A 210 -3.34 26.68 16.24
N HIS A 211 -2.63 25.66 15.76
CA HIS A 211 -1.26 25.35 16.20
C HIS A 211 -0.18 25.81 15.23
N ASP A 212 -0.49 25.84 13.94
CA ASP A 212 0.43 26.23 12.88
C ASP A 212 -0.13 27.45 12.13
N PHE A 213 0.71 28.45 11.87
CA PHE A 213 0.28 29.72 11.30
C PHE A 213 0.94 30.00 9.95
N PRO A 214 0.19 30.10 8.84
CA PRO A 214 0.73 30.54 7.57
C PRO A 214 1.22 31.98 7.67
N VAL A 215 2.40 32.23 7.13
CA VAL A 215 2.99 33.56 7.05
C VAL A 215 2.83 34.05 5.61
N VAL A 216 2.11 35.15 5.44
CA VAL A 216 1.78 35.72 4.13
C VAL A 216 2.33 37.12 4.01
N ASP A 217 2.85 37.46 2.82
CA ASP A 217 3.30 38.82 2.54
C ASP A 217 2.10 39.78 2.35
N ALA A 218 2.40 41.06 2.11
CA ALA A 218 1.38 42.08 1.87
C ALA A 218 0.53 41.84 0.59
N ASN A 219 0.99 40.98 -0.31
CA ASN A 219 0.30 40.62 -1.55
C ASN A 219 -0.49 39.30 -1.43
N GLY A 220 -0.49 38.66 -0.25
CA GLY A 220 -1.15 37.38 -0.01
C GLY A 220 -0.35 36.15 -0.46
N VAL A 221 0.93 36.31 -0.79
CA VAL A 221 1.81 35.20 -1.16
C VAL A 221 2.34 34.52 0.11
N VAL A 222 2.23 33.19 0.18
CA VAL A 222 2.73 32.40 1.31
C VAL A 222 4.26 32.40 1.29
N MET A 223 4.86 32.91 2.37
CA MET A 223 6.30 32.90 2.57
C MET A 223 6.79 31.70 3.40
N GLY A 224 5.89 31.06 4.15
CA GLY A 224 6.21 29.92 4.99
C GLY A 224 5.09 29.61 5.98
N VAL A 225 5.37 28.68 6.89
CA VAL A 225 4.47 28.33 8.00
C VAL A 225 5.28 28.38 9.30
N LEU A 226 4.73 29.06 10.31
CA LEU A 226 5.24 29.02 11.68
C LEU A 226 4.62 27.80 12.37
N GLU A 227 5.40 26.72 12.47
CA GLU A 227 5.00 25.50 13.16
C GLU A 227 5.10 25.66 14.69
N ARG A 228 4.23 24.98 15.44
CA ARG A 228 4.19 25.04 16.91
C ARG A 228 5.54 24.77 17.57
N ASP A 229 6.26 23.74 17.14
CA ASP A 229 7.54 23.35 17.76
C ASP A 229 8.61 24.43 17.57
N ALA A 230 8.67 25.01 16.37
CA ALA A 230 9.58 26.10 16.03
C ALA A 230 9.25 27.37 16.82
N PHE A 231 7.95 27.69 16.95
CA PHE A 231 7.47 28.78 17.78
C PHE A 231 7.88 28.64 19.24
N ILE A 232 7.61 27.49 19.88
CA ILE A 232 7.96 27.25 21.29
C ILE A 232 9.47 27.32 21.49
N ALA A 233 10.26 26.70 20.61
CA ALA A 233 11.71 26.73 20.69
C ALA A 233 12.27 28.16 20.54
N ALA A 234 11.74 28.95 19.61
CA ALA A 234 12.18 30.33 19.39
C ALA A 234 11.74 31.26 20.53
N LEU A 235 10.55 31.06 21.08
CA LEU A 235 10.05 31.84 22.21
C LEU A 235 10.97 31.70 23.44
N SER A 236 11.47 30.48 23.71
CA SER A 236 12.42 30.24 24.80
C SER A 236 13.82 30.80 24.54
N ARG A 237 14.28 30.84 23.28
CA ARG A 237 15.65 31.25 22.92
C ARG A 237 15.81 32.74 22.61
N GLN A 238 14.84 33.32 21.91
CA GLN A 238 14.90 34.67 21.34
C GLN A 238 13.92 35.64 22.02
N GLY A 239 12.97 35.12 22.83
CA GLY A 239 11.97 35.93 23.51
C GLY A 239 10.81 36.37 22.61
N GLN A 240 9.90 37.16 23.19
CA GLN A 240 8.64 37.52 22.56
C GLN A 240 8.76 38.54 21.42
N SER A 241 9.84 39.33 21.39
CA SER A 241 10.05 40.38 20.39
C SER A 241 10.63 39.87 19.06
N ALA A 242 11.00 38.59 18.98
CA ALA A 242 11.56 38.01 17.77
C ALA A 242 10.54 38.04 16.62
N PRO A 243 10.96 38.38 15.39
CA PRO A 243 10.07 38.44 14.24
C PRO A 243 9.79 37.04 13.68
N VAL A 244 8.55 36.82 13.25
CA VAL A 244 8.06 35.53 12.72
C VAL A 244 8.88 35.07 11.51
N VAL A 245 9.31 35.98 10.63
CA VAL A 245 10.13 35.67 9.43
C VAL A 245 11.45 34.96 9.75
N GLY A 246 12.00 35.15 10.96
CA GLY A 246 13.24 34.51 11.42
C GLY A 246 13.05 33.11 12.00
N VAL A 247 11.80 32.68 12.20
CA VAL A 247 11.44 31.42 12.86
C VAL A 247 10.63 30.50 11.95
N MET A 248 9.83 31.08 11.04
CA MET A 248 8.98 30.32 10.14
C MET A 248 9.80 29.33 9.30
N ARG A 249 9.20 28.16 9.05
CA ARG A 249 9.75 27.20 8.10
C ARG A 249 9.49 27.71 6.69
N ARG A 250 10.58 27.84 5.94
CA ARG A 250 10.58 28.28 4.54
C ARG A 250 10.63 27.06 3.61
N ASP A 251 10.42 27.31 2.32
CA ASP A 251 10.55 26.31 1.25
C ASP A 251 9.70 25.06 1.49
N LEU A 252 8.49 25.28 1.99
CA LEU A 252 7.49 24.23 2.12
C LEU A 252 6.89 23.92 0.76
N PRO A 253 6.73 22.64 0.39
CA PRO A 253 5.95 22.30 -0.78
C PRO A 253 4.50 22.74 -0.57
N SER A 254 3.81 23.07 -1.66
CA SER A 254 2.39 23.39 -1.66
C SER A 254 1.62 22.33 -2.43
N VAL A 255 0.33 22.22 -2.14
CA VAL A 255 -0.60 21.32 -2.85
C VAL A 255 -1.67 22.14 -3.54
N ASP A 256 -2.15 21.71 -4.70
CA ASP A 256 -3.34 22.32 -5.31
C ASP A 256 -4.60 21.82 -4.61
N SER A 257 -5.63 22.66 -4.57
CA SER A 257 -6.94 22.34 -4.03
C SER A 257 -7.60 21.11 -4.70
N HIS A 258 -7.26 20.85 -5.98
CA HIS A 258 -7.73 19.71 -6.77
C HIS A 258 -6.90 18.45 -6.58
N ASP A 259 -5.73 18.54 -5.94
CA ASP A 259 -4.94 17.35 -5.61
C ASP A 259 -5.72 16.43 -4.69
N MET A 260 -5.36 15.16 -4.68
CA MET A 260 -5.97 14.19 -3.79
C MET A 260 -5.34 14.25 -2.40
N VAL A 261 -6.15 14.02 -1.37
CA VAL A 261 -5.70 13.95 0.02
C VAL A 261 -4.58 12.93 0.22
N GLU A 262 -4.58 11.83 -0.53
CA GLU A 262 -3.49 10.84 -0.54
C GLU A 262 -2.14 11.47 -0.92
N SER A 263 -2.11 12.29 -1.97
CA SER A 263 -0.91 13.00 -2.43
C SER A 263 -0.43 14.01 -1.40
N ALA A 264 -1.34 14.75 -0.78
CA ALA A 264 -1.00 15.68 0.30
C ALA A 264 -0.41 14.96 1.52
N LEU A 265 -0.97 13.79 1.89
CA LEU A 265 -0.45 12.98 3.00
C LEU A 265 0.95 12.42 2.72
N MET A 266 1.20 11.94 1.49
CA MET A 266 2.55 11.53 1.08
C MET A 266 3.54 12.70 1.15
N LEU A 267 3.15 13.88 0.66
CA LEU A 267 4.01 15.06 0.68
C LEU A 267 4.32 15.54 2.10
N LEU A 268 3.36 15.47 3.03
CA LEU A 268 3.58 15.71 4.46
C LEU A 268 4.64 14.75 5.03
N GLN A 269 4.54 13.45 4.70
CA GLN A 269 5.49 12.43 5.17
C GLN A 269 6.90 12.60 4.57
N GLU A 270 6.99 12.86 3.27
CA GLU A 270 8.28 13.00 2.56
C GLU A 270 9.01 14.29 2.94
N SER A 271 8.29 15.40 3.09
CA SER A 271 8.87 16.69 3.49
C SER A 271 9.12 16.80 4.99
N GLY A 272 8.50 15.94 5.80
CA GLY A 272 8.46 16.08 7.26
C GLY A 272 7.80 17.38 7.71
N ALA A 273 6.98 18.01 6.86
CA ALA A 273 6.14 19.14 7.22
C ALA A 273 4.92 18.66 8.01
N LYS A 274 4.49 19.44 9.00
CA LYS A 274 3.25 19.16 9.74
C LYS A 274 2.01 19.72 9.04
N THR A 275 2.22 20.79 8.30
CA THR A 275 1.19 21.57 7.62
C THR A 275 1.68 21.98 6.24
N LEU A 276 0.82 21.82 5.23
CA LEU A 276 1.08 22.28 3.86
C LEU A 276 0.11 23.41 3.48
N PRO A 277 0.60 24.48 2.82
CA PRO A 277 -0.28 25.46 2.21
C PRO A 277 -0.99 24.87 0.99
N VAL A 278 -2.30 25.16 0.89
CA VAL A 278 -3.15 24.79 -0.23
C VAL A 278 -3.31 25.98 -1.15
N MET A 279 -3.03 25.77 -2.42
CA MET A 279 -3.13 26.76 -3.48
C MET A 279 -4.31 26.43 -4.40
N HIS A 280 -4.92 27.44 -4.99
CA HIS A 280 -5.88 27.29 -6.07
C HIS A 280 -5.61 28.37 -7.11
N SER A 281 -5.28 27.97 -8.35
CA SER A 281 -4.95 28.91 -9.43
C SER A 281 -3.87 29.94 -9.04
N GLY A 282 -2.88 29.51 -8.25
CA GLY A 282 -1.78 30.36 -7.76
C GLY A 282 -2.11 31.24 -6.55
N GLN A 283 -3.33 31.18 -6.02
CA GLN A 283 -3.73 31.89 -4.80
C GLN A 283 -3.74 30.96 -3.60
N PHE A 284 -3.36 31.47 -2.44
CA PHE A 284 -3.44 30.73 -1.18
C PHE A 284 -4.89 30.67 -0.68
N VAL A 285 -5.42 29.46 -0.48
CA VAL A 285 -6.84 29.24 -0.14
C VAL A 285 -7.08 28.41 1.12
N GLY A 286 -6.05 27.74 1.64
CA GLY A 286 -6.25 26.81 2.75
C GLY A 286 -4.97 26.24 3.33
N LEU A 287 -5.13 25.48 4.41
CA LEU A 287 -4.07 24.66 4.99
C LEU A 287 -4.53 23.22 5.03
N ILE A 288 -3.60 22.28 4.87
CA ILE A 288 -3.88 20.87 5.11
C ILE A 288 -2.86 20.28 6.07
N THR A 289 -3.34 19.54 7.06
CA THR A 289 -2.55 18.91 8.11
C THR A 289 -2.89 17.42 8.19
N ALA A 290 -1.99 16.60 8.72
CA ALA A 290 -2.25 15.17 8.92
C ALA A 290 -3.41 14.93 9.91
N GLU A 291 -3.56 15.81 10.90
CA GLU A 291 -4.64 15.77 11.89
C GLU A 291 -6.00 16.02 11.23
N ASN A 292 -6.12 17.08 10.43
CA ASN A 292 -7.33 17.40 9.69
C ASN A 292 -7.75 16.31 8.69
N ILE A 293 -6.78 15.73 7.99
CA ILE A 293 -7.03 14.58 7.10
C ILE A 293 -7.62 13.43 7.91
N THR A 294 -7.04 13.12 9.07
CA THR A 294 -7.47 12.01 9.92
C THR A 294 -8.89 12.25 10.45
N GLU A 295 -9.16 13.43 10.99
CA GLU A 295 -10.48 13.82 11.50
C GLU A 295 -11.55 13.76 10.40
N PHE A 296 -11.27 14.32 9.23
CA PHE A 296 -12.17 14.26 8.08
C PHE A 296 -12.52 12.82 7.68
N LEU A 297 -11.53 11.92 7.67
CA LEU A 297 -11.73 10.52 7.34
C LEU A 297 -12.56 9.78 8.39
N MET A 298 -12.33 10.05 9.68
CA MET A 298 -13.11 9.49 10.79
C MET A 298 -14.57 9.93 10.74
N ILE A 299 -14.84 11.21 10.51
CA ILE A 299 -16.21 11.73 10.38
C ILE A 299 -16.90 11.08 9.17
N ARG A 300 -16.21 11.02 8.03
CA ARG A 300 -16.78 10.43 6.82
C ARG A 300 -17.05 8.93 6.95
N SER A 301 -16.20 8.17 7.64
CA SER A 301 -16.44 6.75 7.88
C SER A 301 -17.66 6.53 8.77
N ALA A 302 -17.84 7.35 9.82
CA ALA A 302 -19.02 7.33 10.68
C ALA A 302 -20.31 7.65 9.89
N LEU A 303 -20.28 8.67 9.03
CA LEU A 303 -21.43 9.03 8.19
C LEU A 303 -21.81 7.93 7.19
N LYS A 304 -20.84 7.21 6.62
CA LYS A 304 -21.11 6.07 5.73
C LYS A 304 -21.67 4.85 6.45
N ALA A 305 -21.39 4.66 7.73
CA ALA A 305 -21.91 3.53 8.50
C ALA A 305 -23.40 3.68 8.87
N THR A 306 -23.98 4.86 8.64
CA THR A 306 -25.38 5.19 8.99
C THR A 306 -26.33 5.09 7.78
N VAL A 307 -25.83 4.67 6.61
CA VAL A 307 -26.57 4.51 5.34
C VAL A 307 -26.47 3.06 4.90
#